data_AF-A0A1F4FU31-F1
#
_entry.id   AF-A0A1F4FU31-F1
#
_cell.length_a   1.000
_cell.length_b   1.000
_cell.length_c   1.000
_cell.angle_alpha   90.00
_cell.angle_beta   90.00
_cell.angle_gamma   90.00
#
_symmetry.space_group_name_H-M   'P 1'
#
loop_
_entity.id
_entity.type
_entity.pdbx_description
1 polymer ?
#
loop_
_entity_poly.entity_id
_entity_poly.type
_entity_poly.pdbx_seq_one_letter_code
_entity_poly.pdbx_strand_id
1 'polypeptide(L)'
;MNDPIISLQVTAVFENSREVAIGARIGRAQADEQAGWVCEVQLSPVHAEPVNVRGVDSFHATWLACSLVLKLLGHLKSEGVALRQQDGSEFPLEAYLAGLGGKPGDAAGG
;
A
#
# COMPACT_ATOMS: atom_id res chain seq x y z
N MET A 1 1.91 13.34 -8.10
CA MET A 1 2.32 13.65 -6.71
C MET A 1 3.46 14.65 -6.65
N ASN A 2 3.24 15.83 -6.06
CA ASN A 2 4.31 16.84 -5.90
C ASN A 2 5.03 16.75 -4.54
N ASP A 3 4.41 16.17 -3.49
CA ASP A 3 5.00 16.07 -2.14
C ASP A 3 4.46 14.83 -1.36
N PRO A 4 5.15 13.67 -1.40
CA PRO A 4 4.75 12.49 -0.64
C PRO A 4 5.05 12.64 0.85
N ILE A 5 4.09 12.31 1.70
CA ILE A 5 4.28 12.27 3.16
C ILE A 5 4.71 10.89 3.66
N ILE A 6 4.49 9.84 2.86
CA ILE A 6 4.92 8.47 3.14
C ILE A 6 5.57 7.91 1.89
N SER A 7 6.69 7.21 2.06
CA SER A 7 7.34 6.41 1.02
C SER A 7 7.73 5.05 1.58
N LEU A 8 7.41 4.00 0.83
CA LEU A 8 7.74 2.62 1.15
C LEU A 8 8.34 1.96 -0.10
N GLN A 9 9.43 1.22 0.10
CA GLN A 9 9.99 0.34 -0.94
C GLN A 9 10.09 -1.08 -0.40
N VAL A 10 9.57 -2.02 -1.19
CA VAL A 10 9.58 -3.46 -0.89
C VAL A 10 9.95 -4.19 -2.18
N THR A 11 10.84 -5.17 -2.10
CA THR A 11 11.15 -6.06 -3.22
C THR A 11 10.28 -7.31 -3.14
N ALA A 12 9.46 -7.53 -4.16
CA ALA A 12 8.71 -8.77 -4.35
C ALA A 12 9.59 -9.80 -5.07
N VAL A 13 9.74 -10.97 -4.48
CA VAL A 13 10.51 -12.10 -5.02
C VAL A 13 9.56 -13.23 -5.37
N PHE A 14 9.42 -13.50 -6.67
CA PHE A 14 8.55 -14.54 -7.22
C PHE A 14 9.25 -15.90 -7.25
N GLU A 15 8.49 -16.99 -7.37
CA GLU A 15 9.01 -18.37 -7.36
C GLU A 15 10.08 -18.63 -8.43
N ASN A 16 9.98 -17.96 -9.58
CA ASN A 16 10.96 -18.05 -10.67
C ASN A 16 12.24 -17.22 -10.41
N SER A 17 12.47 -16.77 -9.18
CA SER A 17 13.57 -15.88 -8.79
C SER A 17 13.56 -14.50 -9.46
N ARG A 18 12.45 -14.12 -10.10
CA ARG A 18 12.27 -12.75 -10.58
C ARG A 18 12.06 -11.82 -9.40
N GLU A 19 12.79 -10.72 -9.39
CA GLU A 19 12.64 -9.66 -8.40
C GLU A 19 11.97 -8.44 -9.03
N VAL A 20 11.01 -7.84 -8.31
CA VAL A 20 10.34 -6.60 -8.71
C VAL A 20 10.35 -5.64 -7.54
N ALA A 21 11.00 -4.49 -7.71
CA ALA A 21 10.94 -3.41 -6.73
C ALA A 21 9.57 -2.73 -6.80
N ILE A 22 8.82 -2.80 -5.70
CA ILE A 22 7.54 -2.14 -5.52
C ILE A 22 7.77 -0.87 -4.70
N GLY A 23 7.45 0.28 -5.28
CA GLY A 23 7.46 1.57 -4.63
C GLY A 23 6.03 2.05 -4.38
N ALA A 24 5.70 2.33 -3.12
CA ALA A 24 4.46 3.00 -2.74
C ALA A 24 4.77 4.40 -2.21
N ARG A 25 4.07 5.41 -2.70
CA ARG A 25 4.11 6.79 -2.20
C ARG A 25 2.70 7.26 -1.91
N ILE A 26 2.51 7.88 -0.75
CA ILE A 26 1.22 8.43 -0.33
C ILE A 26 1.38 9.93 -0.15
N GLY A 27 0.54 10.70 -0.84
CA GLY A 27 0.49 12.14 -0.75
C GLY A 27 -0.26 12.62 0.50
N ARG A 28 -0.12 13.90 0.82
CA ARG A 28 -0.93 14.51 1.88
C ARG A 28 -2.40 14.47 1.50
N ALA A 29 -3.27 14.08 2.43
CA ALA A 29 -4.72 14.17 2.22
C ALA A 29 -5.14 15.63 2.03
N GLN A 30 -6.01 15.88 1.05
CA GLN A 30 -6.52 17.20 0.69
C GLN A 30 -8.05 17.17 0.62
N ALA A 31 -8.69 18.29 0.92
CA ALA A 31 -10.13 18.42 0.71
C ALA A 31 -10.43 18.38 -0.80
N ASP A 32 -11.45 17.64 -1.17
CA ASP A 32 -11.96 17.55 -2.54
C ASP A 32 -13.24 18.40 -2.68
N GLU A 33 -13.52 18.86 -3.89
CA GLU A 33 -14.65 19.76 -4.19
C GLU A 33 -16.02 19.13 -3.87
N GLN A 34 -16.08 17.80 -3.78
CA GLN A 34 -17.31 17.03 -3.54
C GLN A 34 -17.56 16.72 -2.04
N ALA A 35 -17.09 17.58 -1.13
CA ALA A 35 -17.23 17.44 0.33
C ALA A 35 -16.58 16.17 0.93
N GLY A 36 -15.54 15.66 0.29
CA GLY A 36 -14.73 14.54 0.78
C GLY A 36 -13.26 14.92 0.94
N TRP A 37 -12.46 13.96 1.38
CA TRP A 37 -11.01 14.08 1.37
C TRP A 37 -10.41 13.07 0.42
N VAL A 38 -9.40 13.48 -0.33
CA VAL A 38 -8.66 12.63 -1.26
C VAL A 38 -7.22 12.50 -0.82
N CYS A 39 -6.69 11.29 -0.93
CA CYS A 39 -5.29 10.96 -0.71
C CYS A 39 -4.77 10.25 -1.95
N GLU A 40 -3.83 10.89 -2.65
CA GLU A 40 -3.20 10.32 -3.84
C GLU A 40 -2.20 9.24 -3.44
N VAL A 41 -2.25 8.08 -4.09
CA VAL A 41 -1.37 6.93 -3.87
C VAL A 41 -0.72 6.54 -5.18
N GLN A 42 0.60 6.60 -5.24
CA GLN A 42 1.36 6.12 -6.39
C GLN A 42 1.94 4.74 -6.07
N LEU A 43 1.71 3.77 -6.96
CA LEU A 43 2.17 2.39 -6.82
C LEU A 43 2.94 1.99 -8.07
N SER A 44 4.27 1.99 -8.01
CA SER A 44 5.12 1.61 -9.14
C SER A 44 5.73 0.23 -8.90
N PRO A 45 5.81 -0.67 -9.91
CA PRO A 45 5.28 -0.54 -11.27
C PRO A 45 3.81 -0.99 -11.40
N VAL A 46 3.08 -1.17 -10.30
CA VAL A 46 1.75 -1.80 -10.27
C VAL A 46 0.70 -1.00 -11.05
N HIS A 47 0.69 0.32 -10.91
CA HIS A 47 -0.20 1.23 -11.62
C HIS A 47 0.61 2.31 -12.35
N ALA A 48 0.25 2.57 -13.60
CA ALA A 48 0.89 3.63 -14.40
C ALA A 48 0.53 5.03 -13.88
N GLU A 49 -0.71 5.21 -13.42
CA GLU A 49 -1.22 6.47 -12.89
C GLU A 49 -1.45 6.38 -11.37
N PRO A 50 -1.30 7.49 -10.62
CA PRO A 50 -1.69 7.54 -9.22
C PRO A 50 -3.18 7.25 -9.01
N VAL A 51 -3.50 6.56 -7.92
CA VAL A 51 -4.87 6.24 -7.50
C VAL A 51 -5.31 7.24 -6.44
N ASN A 52 -6.51 7.79 -6.58
CA ASN A 52 -7.11 8.70 -5.60
C ASN A 52 -8.00 7.94 -4.63
N VAL A 53 -7.56 7.82 -3.38
CA VAL A 53 -8.32 7.19 -2.31
C VAL A 53 -9.15 8.24 -1.58
N ARG A 54 -10.45 7.98 -1.41
CA ARG A 54 -11.42 8.93 -0.86
C ARG A 54 -11.85 8.53 0.55
N GLY A 55 -11.89 9.49 1.47
CA GLY A 55 -12.37 9.33 2.84
C GLY A 55 -13.30 10.47 3.24
N VAL A 56 -13.98 10.31 4.38
CA VAL A 56 -14.89 11.32 4.93
C VAL A 56 -14.16 12.48 5.61
N ASP A 57 -12.94 12.23 6.07
CA ASP A 57 -12.02 13.22 6.61
C ASP A 57 -10.56 12.90 6.19
N SER A 58 -9.63 13.77 6.55
CA SER A 58 -8.21 13.64 6.19
C SER A 58 -7.56 12.39 6.77
N PHE A 59 -7.94 12.01 7.99
CA PHE A 59 -7.44 10.82 8.67
C PHE A 59 -7.95 9.57 7.97
N HIS A 60 -9.25 9.49 7.70
CA HIS A 60 -9.89 8.38 7.01
C HIS A 60 -9.30 8.18 5.59
N ALA A 61 -9.12 9.26 4.82
CA ALA A 61 -8.51 9.17 3.50
C ALA A 61 -7.07 8.63 3.56
N THR A 62 -6.28 9.11 4.52
CA THR A 62 -4.90 8.61 4.74
C THR A 62 -4.88 7.16 5.21
N TRP A 63 -5.79 6.78 6.12
CA TRP A 63 -5.92 5.42 6.62
C TRP A 63 -6.27 4.43 5.51
N LEU A 64 -7.22 4.79 4.64
CA LEU A 64 -7.59 3.98 3.48
C LEU A 64 -6.43 3.88 2.48
N ALA A 65 -5.66 4.95 2.27
CA ALA A 65 -4.47 4.93 1.43
C ALA A 65 -3.41 3.94 1.96
N CYS A 66 -3.12 3.95 3.27
CA CYS A 66 -2.24 2.96 3.90
C CYS A 66 -2.79 1.53 3.79
N SER A 67 -4.09 1.37 4.05
CA SER A 67 -4.78 0.08 3.96
C SER A 67 -4.71 -0.52 2.55
N LEU A 68 -4.84 0.31 1.50
CA LEU A 68 -4.69 -0.10 0.10
C LEU A 68 -3.31 -0.69 -0.16
N VAL A 69 -2.24 0.00 0.27
CA VAL A 69 -0.85 -0.48 0.09
C VAL A 69 -0.65 -1.81 0.79
N LEU A 70 -1.08 -1.92 2.06
CA LEU A 70 -0.91 -3.14 2.85
C LEU A 70 -1.74 -4.30 2.30
N LYS A 71 -2.95 -4.03 1.77
CA LYS A 71 -3.79 -5.04 1.12
C LYS A 71 -3.14 -5.60 -0.14
N LEU A 72 -2.52 -4.76 -0.96
CA LEU A 72 -1.80 -5.20 -2.16
C LEU A 72 -0.60 -6.08 -1.81
N LEU A 73 0.19 -5.67 -0.79
CA LEU A 73 1.30 -6.48 -0.29
C LEU A 73 0.81 -7.81 0.31
N GLY A 74 -0.30 -7.79 1.03
CA GLY A 74 -0.94 -8.99 1.59
C GLY A 74 -1.40 -9.95 0.50
N HIS A 75 -1.95 -9.43 -0.59
CA HIS A 75 -2.35 -10.24 -1.73
C HIS A 75 -1.14 -10.95 -2.37
N LEU A 76 -0.04 -10.24 -2.61
CA LEU A 76 1.20 -10.87 -3.12
C LEU A 76 1.69 -11.98 -2.17
N LYS A 77 1.73 -11.73 -0.86
CA LYS A 77 2.14 -12.73 0.11
C LYS A 77 1.21 -13.96 0.11
N SER A 78 -0.10 -13.76 -0.10
CA SER A 78 -1.07 -14.85 -0.23
C SER A 78 -0.88 -15.70 -1.48
N GLU A 79 -0.27 -15.15 -2.54
CA GLU A 79 0.10 -15.85 -3.77
C GLU A 79 1.48 -16.54 -3.67
N GLY A 80 2.10 -16.56 -2.50
CA GLY A 80 3.42 -17.18 -2.29
C GLY A 80 4.60 -16.28 -2.64
N VAL A 81 4.37 -15.00 -2.94
CA VAL A 81 5.45 -14.03 -3.22
C VAL A 81 6.12 -13.61 -1.91
N ALA A 82 7.44 -13.76 -1.84
CA ALA A 82 8.21 -13.27 -0.70
C ALA A 82 8.44 -11.76 -0.79
N LEU A 83 8.27 -11.05 0.32
CA LEU A 83 8.48 -9.61 0.40
C LEU A 83 9.76 -9.31 1.18
N ARG A 84 10.65 -8.51 0.61
CA ARG A 84 11.93 -8.13 1.21
C ARG A 84 12.10 -6.62 1.33
N GLN A 85 12.82 -6.20 2.34
CA GLN A 85 13.32 -4.84 2.49
C GLN A 85 14.50 -4.60 1.54
N GLN A 86 14.93 -3.35 1.41
CA GLN A 86 16.06 -2.97 0.56
C GLN A 86 17.40 -3.58 1.03
N ASP A 87 17.52 -3.90 2.32
CA ASP A 87 18.69 -4.57 2.90
C ASP A 87 18.66 -6.10 2.71
N GLY A 88 17.64 -6.63 2.04
CA GLY A 88 17.45 -8.05 1.77
C GLY A 88 16.77 -8.83 2.91
N SER A 89 16.50 -8.22 4.06
CA SER A 89 15.74 -8.85 5.15
C SER A 89 14.26 -9.01 4.78
N GLU A 90 13.55 -9.88 5.50
CA GLU A 90 12.10 -10.06 5.29
C GLU A 90 11.34 -8.77 5.63
N PHE A 91 10.37 -8.40 4.79
CA PHE A 91 9.46 -7.29 5.07
C PHE A 91 8.40 -7.74 6.10
N PRO A 92 8.28 -7.09 7.27
CA PRO A 92 7.43 -7.54 8.37
C PRO A 92 5.95 -7.18 8.17
N LEU A 93 5.35 -7.63 7.08
CA LEU A 93 3.98 -7.29 6.70
C LEU A 93 2.96 -7.64 7.79
N GLU A 94 3.14 -8.78 8.45
CA GLU A 94 2.26 -9.28 9.51
C GLU A 94 2.20 -8.32 10.69
N ALA A 95 3.32 -7.69 11.04
CA ALA A 95 3.36 -6.71 12.12
C ALA A 95 2.50 -5.47 11.80
N TYR A 96 2.48 -5.04 10.53
CA TYR A 96 1.64 -3.94 10.07
C TYR A 96 0.16 -4.33 10.03
N LEU A 97 -0.17 -5.54 9.56
CA LEU A 97 -1.57 -6.01 9.48
C LEU A 97 -2.19 -6.28 10.86
N ALA A 98 -1.41 -6.80 11.81
CA ALA A 98 -1.88 -7.06 13.18
C ALA A 98 -2.37 -5.78 13.88
N GLY A 99 -1.73 -4.64 13.64
CA GLY A 99 -2.14 -3.34 14.17
C GLY A 99 -3.45 -2.80 13.58
N LEU A 100 -3.89 -3.33 12.43
CA LEU A 100 -5.16 -2.99 11.79
C LEU A 100 -6.29 -3.95 12.18
N GLY A 101 -6.02 -4.95 13.03
CA GLY A 101 -6.98 -6.00 13.39
C GLY A 101 -7.25 -7.00 12.26
N GLY A 102 -6.50 -6.94 11.15
CA GLY A 102 -6.68 -7.81 10.00
C GLY A 102 -5.94 -9.15 10.15
N LYS A 103 -6.61 -10.24 9.81
CA LYS A 103 -6.00 -11.55 9.55
C LYS A 103 -5.60 -11.65 8.07
N PRO A 104 -4.65 -12.52 7.69
CA PRO A 104 -4.25 -12.74 6.29
C PRO A 104 -5.40 -13.07 5.32
N GLY A 105 -6.57 -13.49 5.82
CA GLY A 105 -7.78 -13.78 5.03
C GLY A 105 -8.76 -12.62 4.86
N ASP A 106 -8.58 -11.50 5.57
CA ASP A 106 -9.52 -10.36 5.55
C ASP A 106 -9.36 -9.47 4.30
N ALA A 107 -8.46 -9.85 3.37
CA ALA A 107 -8.25 -9.18 2.09
C ALA A 107 -9.34 -9.48 1.04
N ALA A 108 -10.17 -10.50 1.26
CA ALA A 108 -11.32 -10.77 0.39
C ALA A 108 -12.43 -9.73 0.68
N GLY A 109 -12.77 -8.91 -0.31
CA GLY A 109 -13.74 -7.83 -0.18
C GLY A 109 -15.10 -8.30 0.34
N GLY A 110 -15.59 -7.62 1.38
CA GLY A 110 -17.00 -7.40 1.68
C GLY A 110 -17.29 -5.92 1.57
#